data_AF-A0A9W8RS86-F1
#
_entry.id   AF-A0A9W8RS86-F1
#
_cell.length_a   1.000
_cell.length_b   1.000
_cell.length_c   1.000
_cell.angle_alpha   90.00
_cell.angle_beta   90.00
_cell.angle_gamma   90.00
#
_symmetry.space_group_name_H-M   'P 1'
#
loop_
_entity.id
_entity.type
_entity.pdbx_description
1 polymer ?
#
loop_
_entity_poly.entity_id
_entity_poly.type
_entity_poly.pdbx_seq_one_letter_code
_entity_poly.pdbx_strand_id
1 'polypeptide(L)'
;MGIVVPNLPNFFMYLGPAGAPGSGSFVTMLEFVVEYIIKCVKKLQREHIASLEPTMMEAHSDFNKHTAQYFEKTIFTYPCKSWFKRNFETGPIVGVWPGSSVHAQKAMENPRWEDFRYVRMPAVETNLLNWLGNGLTVAQERSEKTTQYLDDVDVPPVINHASRHKANGIEIPLSTAIDGSGNEKAAHIAESVSTMPS
;
A
#
# COMPACT_ATOMS: atom_id res chain seq x y z
N MET A 1 -0.96 -17.34 -3.36
CA MET A 1 -0.96 -16.11 -2.52
C MET A 1 -2.29 -15.80 -1.83
N GLY A 2 -3.41 -16.49 -2.14
CA GLY A 2 -4.68 -16.23 -1.47
C GLY A 2 -5.41 -14.96 -1.91
N ILE A 3 -4.94 -14.30 -2.97
CA ILE A 3 -5.48 -13.04 -3.49
C ILE A 3 -6.30 -13.25 -4.77
N VAL A 4 -5.80 -14.06 -5.71
CA VAL A 4 -6.46 -14.33 -7.00
C VAL A 4 -6.70 -15.84 -7.12
N VAL A 5 -7.85 -16.22 -7.67
CA VAL A 5 -8.32 -17.61 -7.72
C VAL A 5 -8.34 -18.10 -9.17
N PRO A 6 -7.82 -19.31 -9.46
CA PRO A 6 -7.91 -19.87 -10.81
C PRO A 6 -9.37 -20.16 -11.21
N ASN A 7 -9.65 -20.05 -12.50
CA ASN A 7 -10.96 -20.15 -13.15
C ASN A 7 -11.98 -19.08 -12.74
N LEU A 8 -11.56 -18.06 -12.00
CA LEU A 8 -12.38 -16.90 -11.63
C LEU A 8 -11.68 -15.61 -12.09
N PRO A 9 -11.79 -15.26 -13.39
CA PRO A 9 -11.15 -14.07 -13.92
C PRO A 9 -11.67 -12.80 -13.24
N ASN A 10 -10.78 -11.83 -13.01
CA ASN A 10 -11.08 -10.54 -12.35
C ASN A 10 -11.67 -10.64 -10.94
N PHE A 11 -11.59 -11.81 -10.30
CA PHE A 11 -12.01 -11.99 -8.92
C PHE A 11 -10.80 -11.89 -7.99
N PHE A 12 -10.86 -10.91 -7.08
CA PHE A 12 -9.88 -10.72 -6.02
C PHE A 12 -10.51 -11.04 -4.68
N MET A 13 -9.82 -11.85 -3.88
CA MET A 13 -10.24 -12.24 -2.54
C MET A 13 -9.27 -11.68 -1.52
N TYR A 14 -9.86 -11.27 -0.40
CA TYR A 14 -9.14 -10.84 0.78
C TYR A 14 -9.16 -11.98 1.82
N LEU A 15 -8.02 -12.27 2.47
CA LEU A 15 -7.86 -13.41 3.41
C LEU A 15 -8.23 -14.77 2.82
N GLY A 16 -7.83 -15.00 1.57
CA GLY A 16 -7.97 -16.33 0.98
C GLY A 16 -7.10 -17.39 1.66
N PRO A 17 -7.20 -18.65 1.20
CA PRO A 17 -6.27 -19.70 1.59
C PRO A 17 -4.82 -19.25 1.38
N ALA A 18 -3.98 -19.48 2.39
CA ALA A 18 -2.60 -19.00 2.50
C ALA A 18 -2.46 -17.46 2.49
N GLY A 19 -3.51 -16.73 2.85
CA GLY A 19 -3.58 -15.27 2.83
C GLY A 19 -3.74 -14.61 4.21
N ALA A 20 -3.73 -15.36 5.32
CA ALA A 20 -3.69 -14.81 6.68
C ALA A 20 -2.24 -14.77 7.21
N PRO A 21 -1.88 -13.86 8.13
CA PRO A 21 -0.52 -13.81 8.67
C PRO A 21 -0.26 -15.01 9.57
N GLY A 22 0.85 -15.73 9.32
CA GLY A 22 1.37 -16.72 10.26
C GLY A 22 2.14 -16.08 11.42
N SER A 23 2.72 -14.90 11.18
CA SER A 23 3.46 -14.12 12.17
C SER A 23 3.49 -12.65 11.76
N GLY A 24 3.17 -11.73 12.67
CA GLY A 24 3.13 -10.29 12.44
C GLY A 24 1.73 -9.70 12.52
N SER A 25 1.61 -8.43 12.15
CA SER A 25 0.34 -7.69 12.17
C SER A 25 -0.60 -8.15 11.05
N PHE A 26 -1.87 -8.36 11.42
CA PHE A 26 -2.95 -8.66 10.50
C PHE A 26 -3.32 -7.44 9.65
N VAL A 27 -3.46 -6.28 10.29
CA VAL A 27 -3.82 -5.02 9.62
C VAL A 27 -2.85 -4.68 8.50
N THR A 28 -1.56 -4.85 8.79
CA THR A 28 -0.47 -4.57 7.86
C THR A 28 -0.52 -5.50 6.64
N MET A 29 -0.88 -6.77 6.82
CA MET A 29 -1.12 -7.67 5.69
C MET A 29 -2.33 -7.23 4.85
N LEU A 30 -3.36 -6.63 5.47
CA LEU A 30 -4.49 -6.07 4.72
C LEU A 30 -4.05 -5.00 3.74
N GLU A 31 -3.27 -4.04 4.22
CA GLU A 31 -2.79 -2.92 3.42
C GLU A 31 -2.02 -3.40 2.19
N PHE A 32 -1.13 -4.37 2.35
CA PHE A 32 -0.30 -4.86 1.24
C PHE A 32 -1.09 -5.62 0.18
N VAL A 33 -2.08 -6.42 0.58
CA VAL A 33 -2.95 -7.11 -0.37
C VAL A 33 -3.83 -6.10 -1.13
N VAL A 34 -4.32 -5.06 -0.45
CA VAL A 34 -5.09 -4.00 -1.11
C VAL A 34 -4.21 -3.25 -2.11
N GLU A 35 -2.99 -2.88 -1.73
CA GLU A 35 -2.02 -2.26 -2.65
C GLU A 35 -1.71 -3.16 -3.85
N TYR A 36 -1.57 -4.47 -3.64
CA TYR A 36 -1.37 -5.46 -4.69
C TYR A 36 -2.55 -5.45 -5.68
N ILE A 37 -3.79 -5.51 -5.17
CA ILE A 37 -5.00 -5.47 -5.99
C ILE A 37 -5.08 -4.15 -6.79
N ILE A 38 -4.76 -3.02 -6.16
CA ILE A 38 -4.73 -1.71 -6.84
C ILE A 38 -3.73 -1.74 -8.00
N LYS A 39 -2.54 -2.31 -7.82
CA LYS A 39 -1.54 -2.47 -8.89
C LYS A 39 -2.09 -3.32 -10.04
N CYS A 40 -2.76 -4.44 -9.74
CA CYS A 40 -3.40 -5.27 -10.76
C CYS A 40 -4.48 -4.52 -11.54
N VAL A 41 -5.37 -3.78 -10.85
CA VAL A 41 -6.44 -3.00 -11.49
C VAL A 41 -5.87 -1.87 -12.34
N LYS A 42 -4.87 -1.14 -11.86
CA LYS A 42 -4.18 -0.10 -12.65
C LYS A 42 -3.55 -0.66 -13.91
N LYS A 43 -2.95 -1.86 -13.84
CA LYS A 43 -2.41 -2.56 -15.02
C LYS A 43 -3.51 -2.90 -16.02
N LEU A 44 -4.62 -3.48 -15.55
CA LEU A 44 -5.77 -3.82 -16.39
C LEU A 44 -6.28 -2.60 -17.18
N GLN A 45 -6.44 -1.47 -16.49
CA GLN A 45 -6.91 -0.22 -17.07
C GLN A 45 -5.90 0.38 -18.06
N ARG A 46 -4.62 0.42 -17.69
CA ARG A 46 -3.56 1.01 -18.52
C ARG A 46 -3.32 0.24 -19.81
N GLU A 47 -3.35 -1.09 -19.75
CA GLU A 47 -2.97 -1.95 -20.88
C GLU A 47 -4.17 -2.48 -21.67
N HIS A 48 -5.39 -1.98 -21.41
CA HIS A 48 -6.62 -2.41 -22.07
C HIS A 48 -6.85 -3.94 -21.99
N ILE A 49 -6.59 -4.50 -20.80
CA ILE A 49 -6.78 -5.93 -20.54
C ILE A 49 -8.21 -6.15 -20.03
N ALA A 50 -8.92 -7.09 -20.66
CA ALA A 50 -10.29 -7.44 -20.30
C ALA A 50 -10.35 -8.38 -19.09
N SER A 51 -9.41 -9.33 -18.99
CA SER A 51 -9.35 -10.23 -17.84
C SER A 51 -7.94 -10.57 -17.40
N LEU A 52 -7.78 -10.72 -16.08
CA LEU A 52 -6.57 -11.19 -15.41
C LEU A 52 -6.91 -12.40 -14.53
N GLU A 53 -6.12 -13.46 -14.68
CA GLU A 53 -6.30 -14.72 -13.94
C GLU A 53 -4.92 -15.38 -13.71
N PRO A 54 -4.64 -16.01 -12.56
CA PRO A 54 -3.39 -16.72 -12.34
C PRO A 54 -3.28 -17.96 -13.24
N THR A 55 -2.05 -18.32 -13.65
CA THR A 55 -1.82 -19.58 -14.37
C THR A 55 -2.05 -20.78 -13.46
N MET A 56 -3.02 -21.63 -13.84
CA MET A 56 -3.46 -22.76 -13.02
C MET A 56 -2.36 -23.80 -12.77
N MET A 57 -1.52 -24.07 -13.78
CA MET A 57 -0.55 -25.16 -13.73
C MET A 57 0.79 -24.73 -13.11
N GLU A 58 1.23 -23.51 -13.39
CA GLU A 58 2.56 -23.02 -12.99
C GLU A 58 2.48 -22.29 -11.66
N ALA A 59 1.87 -21.09 -11.63
CA ALA A 59 1.89 -20.24 -10.45
C ALA A 59 1.11 -20.84 -9.27
N HIS A 60 -0.09 -21.38 -9.50
CA HIS A 60 -0.92 -21.91 -8.42
C HIS A 60 -0.36 -23.22 -7.83
N SER A 61 0.08 -24.16 -8.68
CA SER A 61 0.63 -25.44 -8.21
C SER A 61 1.94 -25.23 -7.45
N ASP A 62 2.86 -24.43 -8.00
CA ASP A 62 4.17 -24.23 -7.40
C ASP A 62 4.10 -23.42 -6.11
N PHE A 63 3.17 -22.46 -6.01
CA PHE A 63 2.92 -21.78 -4.74
C PHE A 63 2.44 -22.75 -3.65
N ASN A 64 1.54 -23.69 -3.98
CA ASN A 64 1.07 -24.68 -3.02
C ASN A 64 2.20 -25.63 -2.59
N LYS A 65 3.05 -26.07 -3.53
CA LYS A 65 4.25 -26.87 -3.20
C LYS A 65 5.22 -26.12 -2.30
N HIS A 66 5.50 -24.85 -2.62
CA HIS A 66 6.36 -23.99 -1.82
C HIS A 66 5.82 -23.82 -0.40
N THR A 67 4.50 -23.60 -0.28
CA THR A 67 3.81 -23.48 1.01
C THR A 67 3.93 -24.76 1.83
N ALA A 68 3.70 -25.93 1.21
CA ALA A 68 3.84 -27.22 1.88
C ALA A 68 5.28 -27.45 2.39
N GLN A 69 6.28 -27.24 1.53
CA GLN A 69 7.70 -27.39 1.86
C GLN A 69 8.15 -26.44 2.99
N TYR A 70 7.65 -25.21 2.99
CA TYR A 70 7.94 -24.25 4.06
C TYR A 70 7.41 -24.77 5.40
N PHE A 71 6.14 -25.20 5.44
CA PHE A 71 5.50 -25.58 6.70
C PHE A 71 6.03 -26.88 7.29
N GLU A 72 6.56 -27.81 6.49
CA GLU A 72 7.20 -29.06 6.97
C GLU A 72 8.22 -28.82 8.09
N LYS A 73 8.95 -27.69 8.04
CA LYS A 73 10.02 -27.35 8.98
C LYS A 73 9.58 -26.44 10.14
N THR A 74 8.27 -26.24 10.32
CA THR A 74 7.73 -25.26 11.28
C THR A 74 6.88 -25.92 12.35
N ILE A 75 6.65 -25.20 13.46
CA ILE A 75 5.79 -25.67 14.55
C ILE A 75 4.32 -25.85 14.13
N PHE A 76 3.90 -25.28 13.00
CA PHE A 76 2.51 -25.37 12.53
C PHE A 76 2.07 -26.80 12.21
N THR A 77 3.00 -27.70 11.91
CA THR A 77 2.73 -29.12 11.64
C THR A 77 2.57 -29.98 12.89
N TYR A 78 2.83 -29.44 14.09
CA TYR A 78 2.70 -30.17 15.35
C TYR A 78 1.30 -30.80 15.51
N PRO A 79 1.15 -32.04 16.02
CA PRO A 79 -0.13 -32.73 16.14
C PRO A 79 -1.05 -32.03 17.15
N CYS A 80 -1.88 -31.12 16.65
CA CYS A 80 -2.80 -30.29 17.42
C CYS A 80 -3.92 -29.80 16.51
N LYS A 81 -5.16 -29.76 16.98
CA LYS A 81 -6.28 -29.25 16.19
C LYS A 81 -6.20 -27.74 16.09
N SER A 82 -6.18 -27.22 14.87
CA SER A 82 -6.17 -25.78 14.64
C SER A 82 -6.95 -25.42 13.39
N TRP A 83 -7.44 -24.18 13.34
CA TRP A 83 -8.12 -23.63 12.17
C TRP A 83 -7.24 -23.70 10.92
N PHE A 84 -5.92 -23.53 11.07
CA PHE A 84 -4.95 -23.61 9.97
C PHE A 84 -4.92 -24.97 9.26
N LYS A 85 -5.29 -26.04 9.98
CA LYS A 85 -5.38 -27.42 9.50
C LYS A 85 -6.82 -27.88 9.28
N ARG A 86 -7.77 -26.96 9.14
CA ARG A 86 -9.21 -27.27 9.03
C ARG A 86 -9.71 -28.14 10.19
N ASN A 87 -9.20 -27.89 11.39
CA ASN A 87 -9.52 -28.62 12.63
C ASN A 87 -9.09 -30.10 12.66
N PHE A 88 -8.20 -30.53 11.77
CA PHE A 88 -7.53 -31.84 11.84
C PHE A 88 -6.26 -31.78 12.70
N GLU A 89 -5.91 -32.91 13.34
CA GLU A 89 -4.68 -33.03 14.14
C GLU A 89 -3.43 -32.95 13.28
N THR A 90 -3.47 -33.63 12.12
CA THR A 90 -2.45 -33.64 11.09
C THR A 90 -3.09 -33.27 9.75
N GLY A 91 -2.39 -32.49 8.93
CA GLY A 91 -2.92 -32.05 7.65
C GLY A 91 -2.16 -30.85 7.07
N PRO A 92 -2.45 -30.49 5.82
CA PRO A 92 -1.81 -29.34 5.18
C PRO A 92 -2.24 -28.04 5.87
N ILE A 93 -1.29 -27.13 6.01
CA ILE A 93 -1.53 -25.78 6.49
C ILE A 93 -2.12 -24.96 5.34
N VAL A 94 -3.37 -24.53 5.48
CA VAL A 94 -4.11 -23.85 4.39
C VAL A 94 -4.47 -22.42 4.71
N GLY A 95 -4.43 -22.02 5.99
CA GLY A 95 -4.92 -20.70 6.40
C GLY A 95 -3.87 -19.59 6.30
N VAL A 96 -2.60 -19.90 6.52
CA VAL A 96 -1.56 -18.91 6.78
C VAL A 96 -0.53 -18.81 5.66
N TRP A 97 -0.01 -17.60 5.49
CA TRP A 97 1.09 -17.27 4.59
C TRP A 97 2.37 -18.00 5.01
N PRO A 98 3.13 -18.60 4.07
CA PRO A 98 4.41 -19.24 4.35
C PRO A 98 5.52 -18.19 4.58
N GLY A 99 5.53 -17.57 5.76
CA GLY A 99 6.53 -16.58 6.15
C GLY A 99 6.02 -15.55 7.16
N SER A 100 6.81 -14.52 7.42
CA SER A 100 6.40 -13.36 8.22
C SER A 100 5.57 -12.36 7.40
N SER A 101 4.82 -11.48 8.06
CA SER A 101 4.11 -10.37 7.38
C SER A 101 5.07 -9.44 6.62
N VAL A 102 6.31 -9.27 7.09
CA VAL A 102 7.32 -8.47 6.38
C VAL A 102 7.80 -9.17 5.10
N HIS A 103 7.94 -10.50 5.14
CA HIS A 103 8.20 -11.28 3.93
C HIS A 103 7.04 -11.16 2.93
N ALA A 104 5.79 -11.25 3.41
CA ALA A 104 4.60 -11.06 2.57
C ALA A 104 4.58 -9.68 1.92
N GLN A 105 4.92 -8.63 2.67
CA GLN A 105 5.05 -7.26 2.14
C GLN A 105 5.99 -7.21 0.94
N LYS A 106 7.21 -7.71 1.11
CA LYS A 106 8.24 -7.65 0.07
C LYS A 106 7.88 -8.51 -1.13
N ALA A 107 7.23 -9.65 -0.92
CA ALA A 107 6.73 -10.49 -2.00
C ALA A 107 5.60 -9.81 -2.80
N MET A 108 4.71 -9.07 -2.14
CA MET A 108 3.57 -8.39 -2.77
C MET A 108 3.90 -6.99 -3.29
N GLU A 109 5.02 -6.40 -2.87
CA GLU A 109 5.46 -5.07 -3.28
C GLU A 109 5.62 -4.98 -4.80
N ASN A 110 6.10 -6.03 -5.44
CA ASN A 110 6.27 -6.10 -6.89
C ASN A 110 5.54 -7.32 -7.46
N PRO A 111 4.30 -7.16 -7.95
CA PRO A 111 3.57 -8.25 -8.59
C PRO A 111 4.38 -8.84 -9.75
N ARG A 112 4.61 -10.15 -9.71
CA ARG A 112 5.19 -10.88 -10.83
C ARG A 112 4.14 -11.02 -11.93
N TRP A 113 4.30 -10.28 -13.01
CA TRP A 113 3.30 -10.20 -14.08
C TRP A 113 3.25 -11.47 -14.93
N GLU A 114 4.33 -12.26 -14.94
CA GLU A 114 4.45 -13.51 -15.68
C GLU A 114 3.59 -14.64 -15.09
N ASP A 115 3.15 -14.52 -13.82
CA ASP A 115 2.31 -15.52 -13.16
C ASP A 115 0.84 -15.45 -13.62
N PHE A 116 0.49 -14.47 -14.46
CA PHE A 116 -0.88 -14.20 -14.90
C PHE A 116 -1.08 -14.52 -16.38
N ARG A 117 -2.24 -15.09 -16.66
CA ARG A 117 -2.84 -15.14 -18.00
C ARG A 117 -3.74 -13.92 -18.20
N TYR A 118 -3.56 -13.26 -19.33
CA TYR A 118 -4.32 -12.08 -19.71
C TYR A 118 -5.21 -12.35 -20.92
N VAL A 119 -6.43 -11.83 -20.90
CA VAL A 119 -7.28 -11.69 -22.09
C VAL A 119 -7.40 -10.21 -22.39
N ARG A 120 -7.06 -9.80 -23.61
CA ARG A 120 -7.09 -8.39 -24.04
C ARG A 120 -8.49 -8.00 -24.51
N MET A 121 -8.78 -6.71 -24.48
CA MET A 121 -10.01 -6.21 -25.09
C MET A 121 -9.94 -6.32 -26.63
N PRO A 122 -11.05 -6.62 -27.32
CA PRO A 122 -11.07 -6.72 -28.79
C PRO A 122 -10.56 -5.47 -29.50
N ALA A 123 -10.85 -4.29 -28.93
CA ALA A 123 -10.43 -2.99 -29.48
C ALA A 123 -8.91 -2.82 -29.60
N VAL A 124 -8.12 -3.59 -28.86
CA VAL A 124 -6.65 -3.53 -28.86
C VAL A 124 -5.99 -4.83 -29.33
N GLU A 125 -6.76 -5.79 -29.83
CA GLU A 125 -6.30 -7.14 -30.16
C GLU A 125 -5.25 -7.18 -31.28
N THR A 126 -5.30 -6.20 -32.18
CA THR A 126 -4.45 -6.14 -33.39
C THR A 126 -3.01 -5.68 -33.14
N ASN A 127 -2.73 -4.93 -32.06
CA ASN A 127 -1.40 -4.41 -31.77
C ASN A 127 -1.13 -4.35 -30.25
N LEU A 128 -0.05 -5.01 -29.84
CA LEU A 128 0.39 -5.09 -28.44
C LEU A 128 0.75 -3.72 -27.83
N LEU A 129 1.12 -2.75 -28.66
CA LEU A 129 1.53 -1.42 -28.23
C LEU A 129 0.37 -0.41 -28.17
N ASN A 130 -0.88 -0.85 -28.40
CA ASN A 130 -2.05 0.03 -28.36
C ASN A 130 -2.26 0.72 -26.99
N TRP A 131 -1.67 0.19 -25.91
CA TRP A 131 -1.68 0.84 -24.60
C TRP A 131 -0.97 2.21 -24.58
N LEU A 132 -0.11 2.49 -25.57
CA LEU A 132 0.51 3.81 -25.74
C LEU A 132 -0.50 4.90 -26.17
N GLY A 133 -1.70 4.50 -26.58
CA GLY A 133 -2.74 5.42 -27.04
C GLY A 133 -2.32 6.16 -28.31
N ASN A 134 -2.69 7.44 -28.38
CA ASN A 134 -2.38 8.33 -29.50
C ASN A 134 -1.06 9.12 -29.32
N GLY A 135 -0.24 8.75 -28.34
CA GLY A 135 1.04 9.40 -28.06
C GLY A 135 0.93 10.76 -27.34
N LEU A 136 -0.28 11.18 -26.94
CA LEU A 136 -0.51 12.38 -26.14
C LEU A 136 -1.04 12.00 -24.76
N THR A 137 -0.66 12.78 -23.75
CA THR A 137 -1.28 12.72 -22.42
C THR A 137 -2.62 13.47 -22.42
N VAL A 138 -3.51 13.11 -21.49
CA VAL A 138 -4.81 13.81 -21.32
C VAL A 138 -4.63 15.32 -21.09
N ALA A 139 -3.58 15.71 -20.36
CA ALA A 139 -3.26 17.12 -20.13
C ALA A 139 -2.88 17.84 -21.45
N GLN A 140 -2.14 17.18 -22.35
CA GLN A 140 -1.82 17.75 -23.67
C GLN A 140 -3.08 17.93 -24.52
N GLU A 141 -3.98 16.94 -24.56
CA GLU A 141 -5.23 17.05 -25.32
C GLU A 141 -6.12 18.17 -24.80
N ARG A 142 -6.15 18.38 -23.49
CA ARG A 142 -6.96 19.42 -22.84
C ARG A 142 -6.30 20.79 -22.79
N SER A 143 -5.10 20.94 -23.36
CA SER A 143 -4.29 22.17 -23.27
C SER A 143 -4.02 22.63 -21.83
N GLU A 144 -3.84 21.67 -20.91
CA GLU A 144 -3.49 21.90 -19.50
C GLU A 144 -1.96 21.99 -19.31
N LYS A 145 -1.50 22.39 -18.12
CA LYS A 145 -0.06 22.48 -17.79
C LYS A 145 0.57 21.08 -17.77
N THR A 146 1.60 20.86 -18.60
CA THR A 146 2.26 19.55 -18.80
C THR A 146 3.64 19.44 -18.14
N THR A 147 4.14 20.53 -17.55
CA THR A 147 5.49 20.62 -16.98
C THR A 147 5.53 20.40 -15.47
N GLN A 148 4.53 19.70 -14.89
CA GLN A 148 4.48 19.45 -13.44
C GLN A 148 5.76 18.76 -12.92
N TYR A 149 6.34 17.87 -13.72
CA TYR A 149 7.60 17.19 -13.40
C TYR A 149 8.83 18.12 -13.31
N LEU A 150 8.72 19.39 -13.71
CA LEU A 150 9.75 20.42 -13.55
C LEU A 150 9.51 21.31 -12.31
N ASP A 151 8.31 21.30 -11.75
CA ASP A 151 7.94 22.14 -10.61
C ASP A 151 8.28 21.48 -9.26
N ASP A 152 8.49 20.15 -9.23
CA ASP A 152 8.84 19.38 -8.03
C ASP A 152 10.34 19.47 -7.70
N VAL A 153 10.82 20.66 -7.33
CA VAL A 153 12.05 20.75 -6.52
C VAL A 153 11.60 20.65 -5.07
N ASP A 154 11.67 19.43 -4.51
CA ASP A 154 11.46 19.15 -3.09
C ASP A 154 12.59 19.79 -2.26
N VAL A 155 12.48 21.11 -2.05
CA VAL A 155 13.39 21.85 -1.18
C VAL A 155 12.80 21.80 0.23
N PRO A 156 13.50 21.21 1.22
CA PRO A 156 13.03 21.23 2.59
C PRO A 156 12.85 22.69 3.04
N PRO A 157 11.75 23.03 3.72
CA PRO A 157 11.50 24.40 4.14
C PRO A 157 12.64 24.89 5.03
N VAL A 158 13.13 26.10 4.77
CA VAL A 158 14.12 26.75 5.64
C VAL A 158 13.47 26.95 7.01
N ILE A 159 14.11 26.43 8.07
CA ILE A 159 13.58 26.38 9.45
C ILE A 159 13.31 27.79 10.06
N ASN A 160 13.64 28.88 9.36
CA ASN A 160 13.68 30.24 9.90
C ASN A 160 12.73 31.25 9.23
N HIS A 161 11.48 30.88 8.93
CA HIS A 161 10.45 31.90 8.72
C HIS A 161 9.22 31.60 9.57
N ALA A 162 8.92 32.57 10.43
CA ALA A 162 7.82 32.57 11.38
C ALA A 162 6.46 32.45 10.67
N SER A 163 6.04 31.22 10.36
CA SER A 163 4.66 30.81 10.14
C SER A 163 4.64 29.30 9.92
N ARG A 164 4.56 28.54 11.01
CA ARG A 164 4.08 27.15 10.92
C ARG A 164 2.63 27.24 10.44
N HIS A 165 2.32 26.64 9.29
CA HIS A 165 0.94 26.55 8.81
C HIS A 165 0.03 26.08 9.95
N LYS A 166 -1.09 26.81 10.16
CA LYS A 166 -2.07 26.56 11.22
C LYS A 166 -2.64 25.15 11.09
N ALA A 167 -2.02 24.18 11.77
CA ALA A 167 -2.66 22.91 12.06
C ALA A 167 -3.48 23.10 13.35
N ASN A 168 -4.81 23.04 13.20
CA ASN A 168 -5.78 22.88 14.29
C ASN A 168 -5.88 24.00 15.34
N GLY A 169 -5.73 25.27 14.92
CA GLY A 169 -6.32 26.41 15.66
C GLY A 169 -5.82 26.68 17.09
N ILE A 170 -4.70 26.10 17.52
CA ILE A 170 -4.11 26.35 18.84
C ILE A 170 -2.77 27.08 18.64
N GLU A 171 -2.73 28.35 19.03
CA GLU A 171 -1.48 29.12 19.09
C GLU A 171 -0.70 28.72 20.35
N ILE A 172 0.52 28.22 20.16
CA ILE A 172 1.49 28.05 21.25
C ILE A 172 2.43 29.25 21.16
N PRO A 173 2.40 30.20 22.12
CA PRO A 173 3.27 31.37 22.05
C PRO A 173 4.72 30.95 22.23
N LEU A 174 5.57 31.39 21.31
CA LEU A 174 7.01 31.13 21.32
C LEU A 174 7.65 31.95 22.45
N SER A 175 8.36 31.30 23.38
CA SER A 175 9.14 31.99 24.40
C SER A 175 10.22 32.85 23.74
N THR A 176 10.26 34.11 24.14
CA THR A 176 11.10 35.21 23.66
C THR A 176 12.54 34.78 23.36
N ALA A 177 12.93 34.82 22.09
CA ALA A 177 14.33 34.79 21.69
C ALA A 177 14.88 36.23 21.79
N ILE A 178 15.80 36.41 22.74
CA ILE A 178 16.72 37.53 22.91
C ILE A 178 17.39 37.91 21.58
N ASP A 179 17.24 39.17 21.16
CA ASP A 179 18.01 39.73 20.05
C ASP A 179 19.41 40.16 20.52
N GLY A 180 20.38 40.03 19.62
CA GLY A 180 21.78 40.41 19.83
C GLY A 180 22.03 41.90 19.65
N SER A 181 21.13 42.77 20.10
CA SER A 181 21.34 44.22 20.13
C SER A 181 20.87 44.79 21.47
N GLY A 182 21.81 44.89 22.43
CA GLY A 182 21.54 45.38 23.77
C GLY A 182 20.91 46.77 23.81
N ASN A 183 19.58 46.81 23.86
CA ASN A 183 18.83 47.98 24.29
C ASN A 183 17.54 47.55 24.99
N GLU A 184 17.58 47.48 26.32
CA GLU A 184 16.40 47.28 27.16
C GLU A 184 15.45 48.47 27.01
N LYS A 185 14.20 48.21 26.63
CA LYS A 185 13.09 49.09 27.00
C LYS A 185 12.20 48.37 28.00
N ALA A 186 12.13 49.00 29.16
CA ALA A 186 11.55 48.53 30.41
C ALA A 186 10.08 48.09 30.29
N ALA A 187 9.78 47.08 31.09
CA ALA A 187 8.46 46.56 31.38
C ALA A 187 7.53 47.61 32.00
N HIS A 188 6.28 47.64 31.55
CA HIS A 188 5.15 48.03 32.39
C HIS A 188 4.25 46.81 32.54
N ILE A 189 4.39 46.14 33.68
CA ILE A 189 3.41 45.18 34.21
C ILE A 189 2.44 46.01 35.05
N ALA A 190 1.16 45.98 34.71
CA ALA A 190 0.08 46.37 35.62
C ALA A 190 -1.06 45.34 35.47
N GLU A 191 -1.07 44.44 36.45
CA GLU A 191 -2.20 43.73 37.08
C GLU A 191 -3.56 43.68 36.36
N SER A 192 -4.07 42.46 36.19
CA SER A 192 -5.49 42.18 36.44
C SER A 192 -5.68 40.74 36.92
N VAL A 193 -5.65 40.58 38.25
CA VAL A 193 -6.38 39.53 38.95
C VAL A 193 -7.74 40.10 39.34
N SER A 194 -8.78 39.27 39.21
CA SER A 194 -10.12 39.43 39.79
C SER A 194 -11.14 40.24 38.99
N THR A 195 -12.07 39.55 38.31
CA THR A 195 -13.47 39.38 38.74
C THR A 195 -14.33 38.93 37.56
N MET A 196 -14.99 37.76 37.68
CA MET A 196 -16.24 37.48 36.95
C MET A 196 -17.37 38.30 37.59
N PRO A 197 -18.46 38.55 36.85
CA PRO A 197 -19.74 38.11 37.40
C PRO A 197 -20.71 37.47 36.38
N SER A 198 -21.40 36.46 36.92
CA SER A 198 -22.77 35.94 36.68
C SER A 198 -23.36 35.93 35.27
#